data_AF-A0A377TLK4-F1
#
_entry.id   AF-A0A377TLK4-F1
#
_cell.length_a   1.000
_cell.length_b   1.000
_cell.length_c   1.000
_cell.angle_alpha   90.00
_cell.angle_beta   90.00
_cell.angle_gamma   90.00
#
_symmetry.space_group_name_H-M   'P 1'
#
loop_
_entity.id
_entity.type
_entity.pdbx_description
1 polymer ?
#
loop_
_entity_poly.entity_id
_entity_poly.type
_entity_poly.pdbx_seq_one_letter_code
_entity_poly.pdbx_strand_id
1 'polypeptide(L)' 'MVQDRSGKQLRRFHVEIYGDVVGDTLTLHERFVYDDGEKQQRVWRIRRTGDNRYQGTAGDIEGVASGQAQAMPFTGATA' A
#
# COMPACT_ATOMS: atom_id res chain seq x y z
N MET A 1 12.55 -11.48 -16.87
CA MET A 1 11.37 -11.30 -17.73
C MET A 1 10.17 -11.89 -16.99
N VAL A 2 9.26 -11.06 -16.48
CA VAL A 2 7.98 -11.48 -15.89
C VAL A 2 6.90 -10.76 -16.68
N GLN A 3 6.12 -11.54 -17.44
CA GLN A 3 4.95 -11.08 -18.18
C GLN A 3 3.70 -11.49 -17.40
N ASP A 4 2.79 -10.54 -17.22
CA ASP A 4 1.39 -10.85 -16.96
C ASP A 4 0.62 -10.78 -18.30
N ARG A 5 -0.28 -11.74 -18.52
CA ARG A 5 -0.80 -12.15 -19.84
C ARG A 5 -2.05 -11.39 -20.29
N SER A 6 -2.27 -10.18 -19.78
CA SER A 6 -3.47 -9.40 -20.13
C SER A 6 -3.22 -8.12 -20.92
N GLY A 7 -1.97 -7.76 -21.24
CA GLY A 7 -1.72 -6.49 -21.97
C GLY A 7 -2.31 -5.26 -21.26
N LYS A 8 -2.62 -5.37 -19.97
CA LYS A 8 -3.25 -4.31 -19.18
C LYS A 8 -2.17 -3.26 -18.96
N GLN A 9 -2.29 -2.17 -19.69
CA GLN A 9 -1.52 -0.95 -19.50
C GLN A 9 -1.46 -0.66 -17.99
N LEU A 10 -0.29 -0.87 -17.39
CA LEU A 10 0.02 -0.35 -16.07
C LEU A 10 0.04 1.16 -16.24
N ARG A 11 -1.12 1.81 -16.06
CA ARG A 11 -1.21 3.27 -16.09
C ARG A 11 -0.15 3.82 -15.15
N ARG A 12 0.57 4.84 -15.59
CA ARG A 12 1.58 5.45 -14.73
C ARG A 12 0.82 6.33 -13.75
N PHE A 13 1.09 6.17 -12.47
CA PHE A 13 0.50 7.00 -11.45
C PHE A 13 1.59 7.55 -10.55
N HIS A 14 1.36 8.76 -10.06
CA HIS A 14 2.02 9.30 -8.89
C HIS A 14 1.14 9.00 -7.67
N VAL A 15 1.74 8.57 -6.57
CA VAL A 15 1.01 8.34 -5.33
C VAL A 15 1.65 9.13 -4.20
N GLU A 16 0.84 9.92 -3.52
CA GLU A 16 1.19 10.52 -2.24
C GLU A 16 0.62 9.64 -1.14
N ILE A 17 1.46 9.26 -0.18
CA ILE A 17 1.07 8.35 0.91
C ILE A 17 1.32 9.05 2.23
N TYR A 18 0.25 9.20 3.02
CA TYR A 18 0.30 9.74 4.38
C TYR A 18 -0.12 8.64 5.35
N GLY A 19 0.76 8.29 6.28
CA GLY A 19 0.50 7.29 7.31
C GLY A 19 0.38 7.93 8.68
N ASP A 20 -0.64 7.56 9.43
CA ASP A 20 -0.80 7.90 10.84
C ASP A 20 -0.94 6.63 11.67
N VAL A 21 -0.15 6.51 12.74
CA VAL A 21 -0.14 5.34 13.62
C VAL A 21 -0.68 5.74 14.98
N VAL A 22 -1.80 5.14 15.37
CA VAL A 22 -2.41 5.29 16.69
C VAL A 22 -2.52 3.93 17.35
N GLY A 23 -1.67 3.71 18.36
CA GLY A 23 -1.54 2.41 19.03
C GLY A 23 -1.16 1.31 18.04
N ASP A 24 -1.98 0.27 17.95
CA ASP A 24 -1.77 -0.87 17.02
C ASP A 24 -2.44 -0.68 15.65
N THR A 25 -2.92 0.53 15.34
CA THR A 25 -3.62 0.81 14.08
C THR A 25 -2.87 1.85 13.27
N LEU A 26 -2.49 1.48 12.04
CA LEU A 26 -1.97 2.35 11.00
C LEU A 26 -3.13 2.73 10.07
N THR A 27 -3.38 4.03 9.91
CA THR A 27 -4.27 4.58 8.90
C THR A 27 -3.44 5.14 7.77
N LEU A 28 -3.60 4.61 6.56
CA LEU A 28 -2.86 5.02 5.36
C LEU A 28 -3.79 5.74 4.40
N HIS A 29 -3.50 7.01 4.14
CA HIS A 29 -4.18 7.80 3.12
C HIS A 29 -3.30 7.82 1.86
N GLU A 30 -3.72 7.08 0.85
CA GLU A 30 -3.09 7.05 -0.45
C GLU A 30 -3.88 7.94 -1.42
N ARG A 31 -3.20 8.88 -2.06
CA ARG A 31 -3.76 9.73 -3.11
C ARG A 31 -3.02 9.47 -4.41
N PHE A 32 -3.72 8.85 -5.35
CA PHE A 32 -3.23 8.53 -6.67
C PHE A 32 -3.60 9.64 -7.65
N VAL A 33 -2.64 10.00 -8.49
CA VAL A 33 -2.79 10.89 -9.64
C VAL A 33 -2.28 10.13 -10.86
N TYR A 34 -3.18 9.79 -11.78
CA TYR A 34 -2.84 9.08 -13.00
C TYR A 34 -2.32 10.05 -14.07
N ASP A 35 -1.55 9.52 -15.02
CA ASP A 35 -1.03 10.30 -16.14
C ASP A 35 -2.13 10.90 -17.03
N ASP A 36 -3.31 10.29 -17.05
CA ASP A 36 -4.51 10.77 -17.73
C ASP A 36 -5.27 11.88 -16.96
N GLY A 37 -4.83 12.21 -15.75
CA GLY A 37 -5.42 13.24 -14.90
C GLY A 37 -6.48 12.72 -13.93
N GLU A 38 -6.88 11.45 -14.03
CA GLU A 38 -7.73 10.79 -13.03
C GLU A 38 -7.07 10.87 -11.64
N LYS A 39 -7.91 11.05 -10.61
CA LYS A 39 -7.47 11.06 -9.22
C LYS A 39 -8.26 10.03 -8.45
N GLN A 40 -7.56 9.21 -7.69
CA GLN A 40 -8.17 8.21 -6.82
C GLN A 40 -7.63 8.40 -5.41
N GLN A 41 -8.47 8.17 -4.41
CA GLN A 41 -8.04 8.15 -3.02
C GLN A 41 -8.40 6.80 -2.42
N ARG A 42 -7.46 6.19 -1.72
CA ARG A 42 -7.67 4.98 -0.95
C ARG A 42 -7.27 5.22 0.49
N VAL A 43 -8.14 4.85 1.41
CA VAL A 43 -7.85 4.93 2.84
C VAL A 43 -7.81 3.52 3.38
N TRP A 44 -6.62 3.10 3.79
CA TRP A 44 -6.43 1.84 4.48
C TRP A 44 -6.50 2.04 5.97
N ARG A 45 -7.12 1.08 6.64
CA ARG A 45 -7.06 0.93 8.08
C ARG A 45 -6.46 -0.43 8.38
N ILE A 46 -5.21 -0.39 8.82
CA ILE A 46 -4.34 -1.54 9.02
C ILE A 46 -4.15 -1.74 10.51
N ARG A 47 -4.59 -2.87 11.05
CA ARG A 47 -4.41 -3.24 12.44
C ARG A 47 -3.33 -4.30 12.57
N ARG A 48 -2.41 -4.13 13.51
CA ARG A 48 -1.47 -5.17 13.90
C ARG A 48 -2.21 -6.25 14.69
N THR A 49 -2.13 -7.50 14.25
CA THR A 49 -2.82 -8.64 14.87
C THR A 49 -1.85 -9.66 15.47
N GLY A 50 -0.54 -9.41 15.39
CA GLY A 50 0.50 -10.29 15.93
C GLY A 50 1.89 -9.87 15.48
N ASP A 51 2.90 -10.66 15.86
CA ASP A 51 4.29 -10.40 15.47
C ASP A 51 4.43 -10.41 13.94
N ASN A 52 4.76 -9.25 13.37
CA ASN A 52 4.78 -8.96 11.93
C ASN A 52 3.49 -9.26 11.13
N ARG A 53 2.34 -9.46 11.78
CA ARG A 53 1.06 -9.71 11.11
C ARG A 53 0.15 -8.51 11.15
N TYR A 54 -0.38 -8.14 9.98
CA TYR A 54 -1.26 -6.98 9.80
C TYR A 54 -2.53 -7.38 9.05
N GLN A 55 -3.67 -6.85 9.48
CA GLN A 55 -4.93 -6.88 8.73
C GLN A 55 -5.28 -5.48 8.27
N GLY A 56 -5.33 -5.27 6.96
CA GLY A 56 -5.81 -4.06 6.31
C GLY A 56 -7.25 -4.20 5.84
N THR A 57 -8.04 -3.16 6.03
CA THR A 57 -9.32 -2.96 5.34
C THR A 57 -9.25 -1.64 4.58
N ALA A 58 -9.84 -1.58 3.40
CA ALA A 58 -10.01 -0.35 2.64
C ALA A 58 -11.49 -0.25 2.21
N GLY A 59 -12.01 0.97 2.15
CA GLY A 59 -13.43 1.19 1.84
C GLY A 59 -13.84 0.71 0.44
N ASP A 60 -12.90 0.61 -0.49
CA ASP A 60 -13.10 0.20 -1.88
C ASP A 60 -12.74 -1.28 -2.14
N ILE A 61 -12.39 -2.04 -1.10
CA ILE A 61 -12.05 -3.46 -1.21
C ILE A 61 -13.04 -4.28 -0.38
N GLU A 62 -13.83 -5.10 -1.06
CA GLU A 62 -14.65 -6.11 -0.38
C GLU A 62 -13.75 -7.22 0.17
N GLY A 63 -13.37 -7.09 1.44
CA GLY A 63 -12.60 -8.11 2.16
C GLY A 63 -11.55 -7.52 3.11
N VAL A 64 -10.79 -8.41 3.75
CA VAL A 64 -9.67 -8.05 4.62
C VAL A 64 -8.38 -8.47 3.95
N ALA A 65 -7.51 -7.50 3.66
CA ALA A 65 -6.17 -7.77 3.19
C ALA A 65 -5.30 -8.23 4.36
N SER A 66 -4.81 -9.46 4.35
CA SER A 66 -3.81 -9.92 5.31
C SER A 66 -2.41 -9.74 4.73
N GLY A 67 -1.56 -9.01 5.43
CA GLY A 67 -0.16 -8.81 5.07
C GLY A 67 0.79 -9.32 6.16
N GLN A 68 1.94 -9.84 5.74
CA GLN A 68 3.09 -10.02 6.60
C GLN A 68 4.14 -8.99 6.16
N ALA A 69 4.61 -8.15 7.08
CA ALA A 69 5.72 -7.27 6.77
C ALA A 69 7.00 -8.11 6.74
N GLN A 70 7.59 -8.28 5.56
CA GLN A 70 8.99 -8.71 5.44
C GLN A 70 9.83 -7.45 5.35
N ALA A 71 10.46 -7.10 6.47
CA ALA A 71 11.45 -6.04 6.47
C ALA A 71 12.61 -6.48 5.58
N MET A 72 12.86 -5.74 4.50
CA MET A 72 14.13 -5.86 3.79
C MET A 72 15.22 -5.29 4.71
N PRO A 73 16.37 -5.97 4.90
CA PRO A 73 17.49 -5.35 5.59
C PRO A 73 17.92 -4.11 4.81
N PHE A 74 17.72 -2.94 5.42
CA PHE A 74 18.25 -1.69 4.88
C PHE A 74 19.75 -1.68 5.14
N THR A 75 20.53 -2.22 4.20
CA THR A 75 21.98 -1.99 4.19
C THR A 75 22.23 -0.62 3.59
N GLY A 76 22.28 0.40 4.43
CA GLY A 76 22.86 1.69 4.07
C GLY A 76 24.36 1.49 3.82
N ALA A 77 24.79 1.51 2.57
CA ALA A 77 26.18 1.76 2.23
C ALA A 77 26.38 3.27 2.20
N THR A 78 26.82 3.84 3.32
CA THR A 78 27.45 5.16 3.38
C THR A 78 28.92 5.04 3.01
N ALA A 79 29.31 5.64 1.88
CA ALA A 79 30.57 6.37 1.58
C ALA A 79 30.84 6.31 0.08
#